data_AF-A0A2A6M7Q0-F1
#
_entry.id   AF-A0A2A6M7Q0-F1
#
_cell.length_a   1.000
_cell.length_b   1.000
_cell.length_c   1.000
_cell.angle_alpha   90.00
_cell.angle_beta   90.00
_cell.angle_gamma   90.00
#
_symmetry.space_group_name_H-M   'P 1'
#
loop_
_entity.id
_entity.type
_entity.pdbx_description
1 polymer ?
#
loop_
_entity_poly.entity_id
_entity_poly.type
_entity_poly.pdbx_seq_one_letter_code
_entity_poly.pdbx_strand_id
1 'polypeptide(L)'
;MKRDLNMAVIKIPLMEIDDDLRGLLLAERSRCTGAIATHLYLRVRRHYRFRRNSGEASLGEVVEGIADAIWDVPQRVLAEFANGEPEARAAATDVIAKEVFRALTDAFEPIYVPKPYGEG
;
A
#
# COMPACT_ATOMS: atom_id res chain seq x y z
N MET A 1 -16.96 4.41 17.50
CA MET A 1 -15.69 3.68 17.69
C MET A 1 -14.77 4.06 16.53
N LYS A 2 -13.71 4.84 16.75
CA LYS A 2 -12.67 5.06 15.72
C LYS A 2 -12.07 3.68 15.43
N ARG A 3 -12.19 3.19 14.19
CA ARG A 3 -11.41 2.02 13.77
C ARG A 3 -10.11 2.59 13.25
N ASP A 4 -9.03 2.40 13.99
CA ASP A 4 -7.69 2.79 13.53
C ASP A 4 -7.36 2.04 12.24
N LEU A 5 -6.46 2.59 11.43
CA LEU A 5 -5.99 1.90 10.24
C LEU A 5 -5.43 0.54 10.67
N ASN A 6 -5.91 -0.53 10.03
CA ASN A 6 -5.41 -1.88 10.29
C ASN A 6 -4.43 -2.26 9.18
N MET A 7 -3.25 -2.78 9.55
CA MET A 7 -2.24 -3.27 8.61
C MET A 7 -2.78 -4.30 7.60
N ALA A 8 -3.81 -5.07 7.97
CA ALA A 8 -4.50 -6.00 7.06
C ALA A 8 -5.06 -5.31 5.80
N VAL A 9 -5.45 -4.03 5.91
CA VAL A 9 -5.99 -3.22 4.80
C VAL A 9 -4.92 -2.92 3.74
N ILE A 10 -3.64 -3.08 4.08
CA ILE A 10 -2.50 -2.93 3.16
C ILE A 10 -1.98 -4.31 2.74
N LYS A 11 -1.86 -5.25 3.68
CA LYS A 11 -1.39 -6.62 3.40
C LYS A 11 -2.26 -7.35 2.38
N ILE A 12 -3.59 -7.32 2.54
CA ILE A 12 -4.49 -8.06 1.66
C ILE A 12 -4.33 -7.56 0.21
N PRO A 13 -4.39 -6.25 -0.08
CA PRO A 13 -4.13 -5.75 -1.44
C PRO A 13 -2.75 -6.10 -2.02
N LEU A 14 -1.69 -6.18 -1.20
CA LEU A 14 -0.37 -6.63 -1.66
C LEU A 14 -0.39 -8.10 -2.11
N MET A 15 -1.14 -8.95 -1.41
CA MET A 15 -1.31 -10.37 -1.78
C MET A 15 -2.16 -10.54 -3.04
N GLU A 16 -3.03 -9.57 -3.35
CA GLU A 16 -3.85 -9.56 -4.58
C GLU A 16 -3.06 -9.16 -5.84
N ILE A 17 -1.81 -8.68 -5.69
CA ILE A 17 -0.97 -8.29 -6.84
C ILE A 17 -0.57 -9.56 -7.59
N ASP A 18 -0.80 -9.57 -8.91
CA ASP A 18 -0.46 -10.69 -9.77
C ASP A 18 1.06 -10.93 -9.83
N ASP A 19 1.46 -12.17 -10.14
CA ASP A 19 2.87 -12.56 -10.17
C ASP A 19 3.66 -11.80 -11.25
N ASP A 20 3.02 -11.44 -12.38
CA ASP A 20 3.68 -10.71 -13.47
C ASP A 20 4.06 -9.29 -13.04
N LEU A 21 3.11 -8.54 -12.45
CA LEU A 21 3.32 -7.19 -11.94
C LEU A 21 4.33 -7.16 -10.78
N ARG A 22 4.35 -8.22 -9.95
CA ARG A 22 5.39 -8.40 -8.95
C ARG A 22 6.76 -8.66 -9.56
N GLY A 23 6.85 -9.55 -10.56
CA GLY A 23 8.10 -9.81 -11.29
C GLY A 23 8.68 -8.56 -11.94
N LEU A 24 7.81 -7.70 -12.48
CA LEU A 24 8.22 -6.44 -13.11
C LEU A 24 8.82 -5.42 -12.13
N LEU A 25 8.59 -5.52 -10.81
CA LEU A 25 9.26 -4.63 -9.84
C LEU A 25 10.79 -4.70 -9.91
N LEU A 26 11.35 -5.86 -10.29
CA LEU A 26 12.79 -6.03 -10.43
C LEU A 26 13.34 -5.47 -11.75
N ALA A 27 12.52 -5.44 -12.80
CA ALA A 27 12.91 -4.99 -14.13
C ALA A 27 12.62 -3.49 -14.37
N GLU A 28 11.46 -3.01 -13.95
CA GLU A 28 10.95 -1.66 -14.18
C GLU A 28 10.45 -1.00 -12.88
N ARG A 29 11.30 -0.99 -11.85
CA ARG A 29 10.95 -0.52 -10.50
C ARG A 29 10.22 0.82 -10.49
N SER A 30 10.69 1.81 -11.25
CA SER A 30 10.08 3.16 -11.27
C SER A 30 8.65 3.16 -11.80
N ARG A 31 8.38 2.37 -12.84
CA ARG A 31 7.07 2.28 -13.48
C ARG A 31 6.11 1.42 -12.66
N CYS A 32 6.59 0.32 -12.09
CA CYS A 32 5.78 -0.64 -11.34
C CYS A 32 5.42 -0.14 -9.94
N THR A 33 6.31 0.63 -9.29
CA THR A 33 6.05 1.17 -7.94
C THR A 33 4.81 2.07 -7.93
N GLY A 34 4.65 2.94 -8.92
CA GLY A 34 3.46 3.80 -9.02
C GLY A 34 2.16 3.03 -9.27
N ALA A 35 2.21 1.96 -10.07
CA ALA A 35 1.05 1.10 -10.32
C ALA A 35 0.61 0.35 -9.06
N ILE A 36 1.56 -0.22 -8.31
CA ILE A 36 1.31 -0.90 -7.04
C ILE A 36 0.81 0.08 -5.99
N ALA A 37 1.41 1.27 -5.89
CA ALA A 37 0.96 2.31 -4.97
C ALA A 37 -0.48 2.76 -5.27
N THR A 38 -0.83 2.91 -6.55
CA THR A 38 -2.19 3.24 -6.98
C THR A 38 -3.18 2.13 -6.62
N HIS A 39 -2.83 0.86 -6.87
CA HIS A 39 -3.65 -0.29 -6.50
C HIS A 39 -3.91 -0.34 -4.98
N LEU A 40 -2.85 -0.17 -4.17
CA LEU A 40 -2.96 -0.11 -2.71
C LEU A 40 -3.88 1.02 -2.27
N TYR A 41 -3.68 2.23 -2.78
CA TYR A 41 -4.52 3.37 -2.46
C TYR A 41 -6.00 3.11 -2.80
N LEU A 42 -6.30 2.58 -3.99
CA LEU A 42 -7.68 2.29 -4.42
C LEU A 42 -8.38 1.27 -3.52
N ARG A 43 -7.63 0.35 -2.89
CA ARG A 43 -8.17 -0.61 -1.93
C ARG A 43 -8.34 0.01 -0.54
N VAL A 44 -7.33 0.71 -0.04
CA VAL A 44 -7.37 1.36 1.27
C VAL A 44 -8.46 2.43 1.34
N ARG A 45 -8.64 3.20 0.25
CA ARG A 45 -9.62 4.29 0.19
C ARG A 45 -11.09 3.84 0.29
N ARG A 46 -11.35 2.53 0.11
CA ARG A 46 -12.69 1.96 0.31
C ARG A 46 -13.12 1.98 1.77
N HIS A 47 -12.16 2.10 2.69
CA HIS A 47 -12.36 2.01 4.13
C HIS A 47 -11.85 3.26 4.87
N TYR A 48 -10.92 4.01 4.28
CA TYR A 48 -10.28 5.16 4.93
C TYR A 48 -10.16 6.35 3.98
N ARG A 49 -10.31 7.56 4.51
CA ARG A 49 -9.79 8.78 3.90
C ARG A 49 -8.54 9.22 4.65
N PHE A 50 -7.71 10.02 4.01
CA PHE A 50 -6.48 10.55 4.62
C PHE A 50 -6.57 12.05 4.72
N ARG A 51 -6.14 12.60 5.86
CA ARG A 51 -6.03 14.05 6.06
C ARG A 51 -4.59 14.45 6.36
N ARG A 52 -4.23 15.66 5.93
CA ARG A 52 -2.98 16.32 6.27
C ARG A 52 -3.25 17.81 6.49
N ASN A 53 -2.64 18.41 7.51
CA ASN A 53 -2.75 19.86 7.79
C ASN A 53 -4.21 20.38 7.78
N SER A 54 -5.13 19.64 8.40
CA SER A 54 -6.57 19.96 8.47
C SER A 54 -7.39 19.75 7.20
N GLY A 55 -6.78 19.45 6.04
CA GLY A 55 -7.46 19.16 4.78
C GLY A 55 -7.50 17.66 4.44
N GLU A 56 -8.39 17.26 3.51
CA GLU A 56 -8.33 15.93 2.89
C GLU A 56 -7.12 15.88 1.94
N ALA A 57 -6.27 14.87 2.12
CA ALA A 57 -5.11 14.66 1.26
C ALA A 57 -5.57 14.25 -0.14
N SER A 58 -4.93 14.78 -1.16
CA SER A 58 -5.21 14.43 -2.54
C SER A 58 -4.77 12.99 -2.85
N LEU A 59 -5.35 12.42 -3.92
CA LEU A 59 -4.92 11.11 -4.42
C LEU A 59 -3.42 11.07 -4.70
N GLY A 60 -2.89 12.13 -5.34
CA GLY A 60 -1.48 12.22 -5.70
C GLY A 60 -0.57 12.13 -4.47
N GLU A 61 -0.86 12.90 -3.42
CA GLU A 61 -0.06 12.91 -2.19
C GLU A 61 -0.02 11.54 -1.50
N VAL A 62 -1.17 10.86 -1.41
CA VAL A 62 -1.22 9.55 -0.73
C VAL A 62 -0.53 8.48 -1.58
N VAL A 63 -0.73 8.49 -2.90
CA VAL A 63 -0.08 7.54 -3.81
C VAL A 63 1.43 7.75 -3.83
N GLU A 64 1.90 8.99 -3.85
CA GLU A 64 3.33 9.34 -3.77
C GLU A 64 3.93 8.83 -2.46
N GLY A 65 3.29 9.07 -1.32
CA GLY A 65 3.78 8.55 -0.03
C GLY A 65 3.84 7.01 0.03
N ILE A 66 2.90 6.31 -0.61
CA ILE A 66 2.96 4.84 -0.73
C ILE A 66 4.10 4.42 -1.66
N ALA A 67 4.27 5.11 -2.79
CA ALA A 67 5.31 4.83 -3.77
C ALA A 67 6.71 5.01 -3.16
N ASP A 68 6.94 6.11 -2.45
CA ASP A 68 8.20 6.38 -1.74
C ASP A 68 8.49 5.29 -0.71
N ALA A 69 7.50 4.88 0.07
CA ALA A 69 7.66 3.79 1.04
C ALA A 69 8.09 2.47 0.38
N ILE A 70 7.52 2.12 -0.78
CA ILE A 70 7.94 0.92 -1.55
C ILE A 70 9.32 1.12 -2.20
N TRP A 71 9.65 2.35 -2.60
CA TRP A 71 10.94 2.70 -3.16
C TRP A 71 12.08 2.59 -2.15
N ASP A 72 11.80 2.82 -0.88
CA ASP A 72 12.79 2.68 0.19
C ASP A 72 12.97 1.24 0.68
N VAL A 73 12.08 0.32 0.29
CA VAL A 73 12.22 -1.11 0.61
C VAL A 73 13.52 -1.65 -0.01
N PRO A 74 14.35 -2.38 0.76
CA PRO A 74 15.57 -2.98 0.24
C PRO A 74 15.30 -3.92 -0.95
N GLN A 75 16.16 -3.87 -1.97
CA GLN A 75 16.00 -4.67 -3.18
C GLN A 75 15.88 -6.19 -2.90
N ARG A 76 16.57 -6.69 -1.86
CA ARG A 76 16.45 -8.10 -1.42
C ARG A 76 15.01 -8.48 -1.03
N VAL A 77 14.31 -7.58 -0.34
CA VAL A 77 12.92 -7.80 0.11
C VAL A 77 11.99 -7.74 -1.09
N LEU A 78 12.24 -6.82 -2.03
CA LEU A 78 11.48 -6.78 -3.28
C LEU A 78 11.70 -8.04 -4.13
N ALA A 79 12.90 -8.62 -4.12
CA ALA A 79 13.17 -9.87 -4.82
C ALA A 79 12.45 -11.06 -4.18
N GLU A 80 12.42 -11.14 -2.84
CA GLU A 80 11.64 -12.13 -2.09
C GLU A 80 10.13 -11.96 -2.32
N PHE A 81 9.65 -10.72 -2.42
CA PHE A 81 8.27 -10.42 -2.77
C PHE A 81 7.91 -10.83 -4.20
N ALA A 82 8.82 -10.63 -5.15
CA ALA A 82 8.61 -10.89 -6.57
C ALA A 82 8.67 -12.38 -6.93
N ASN A 83 9.74 -13.05 -6.51
CA ASN A 83 10.09 -14.39 -6.97
C ASN A 83 10.36 -15.37 -5.83
N GLY A 84 10.13 -14.97 -4.58
CA GLY A 84 10.39 -15.83 -3.43
C GLY A 84 9.41 -17.00 -3.33
N GLU A 85 9.90 -18.09 -2.73
CA GLU A 85 9.08 -19.18 -2.18
C GLU A 85 7.98 -18.61 -1.27
N PRO A 86 6.85 -19.32 -1.08
CA PRO A 86 5.67 -18.79 -0.39
C PRO A 86 5.96 -18.13 0.97
N GLU A 87 6.87 -18.73 1.76
CA GLU A 87 7.24 -18.20 3.08
C GLU A 87 8.05 -16.90 2.99
N ALA A 88 9.05 -16.85 2.11
CA ALA A 88 9.85 -15.65 1.87
C ALA A 88 8.98 -14.51 1.34
N ARG A 89 8.03 -14.85 0.47
CA ARG A 89 7.07 -13.89 -0.09
C ARG A 89 6.14 -13.32 0.96
N ALA A 90 5.63 -14.16 1.86
CA ALA A 90 4.79 -13.71 2.98
C ALA A 90 5.58 -12.78 3.92
N ALA A 91 6.83 -13.14 4.25
CA ALA A 91 7.70 -12.29 5.07
C ALA A 91 7.99 -10.93 4.39
N ALA A 92 8.27 -10.94 3.09
CA ALA A 92 8.51 -9.72 2.33
C ALA A 92 7.25 -8.84 2.23
N THR A 93 6.09 -9.45 2.01
CA THR A 93 4.78 -8.78 2.02
C THR A 93 4.53 -8.09 3.36
N ASP A 94 4.88 -8.75 4.46
CA ASP A 94 4.78 -8.22 5.80
C ASP A 94 5.68 -7.00 6.04
N VAL A 95 6.91 -7.03 5.50
CA VAL A 95 7.84 -5.89 5.57
C VAL A 95 7.30 -4.71 4.75
N ILE A 96 6.92 -4.94 3.49
CA ILE A 96 6.39 -3.87 2.61
C ILE A 96 5.13 -3.25 3.23
N ALA A 97 4.22 -4.08 3.76
CA ALA A 97 3.01 -3.59 4.40
C ALA A 97 3.31 -2.71 5.63
N LYS A 98 4.34 -3.03 6.42
CA LYS A 98 4.76 -2.23 7.57
C LYS A 98 5.32 -0.88 7.15
N GLU A 99 6.15 -0.84 6.12
CA GLU A 99 6.72 0.42 5.61
C GLU A 99 5.62 1.33 5.06
N VAL A 100 4.73 0.78 4.23
CA VAL A 100 3.58 1.54 3.70
C VAL A 100 2.64 2.00 4.81
N PHE A 101 2.36 1.12 5.79
CA PHE A 101 1.53 1.48 6.94
C PHE A 101 2.12 2.66 7.69
N ARG A 102 3.41 2.58 8.01
CA ARG A 102 4.15 3.62 8.73
C ARG A 102 4.15 4.93 7.95
N ALA A 103 4.47 4.91 6.65
CA ALA A 103 4.46 6.11 5.81
C ALA A 103 3.09 6.79 5.82
N LEU A 104 2.02 6.00 5.75
CA LEU A 104 0.65 6.53 5.80
C LEU A 104 0.30 7.12 7.17
N THR A 105 0.66 6.47 8.27
CA THR A 105 0.31 6.94 9.62
C THR A 105 1.21 8.06 10.13
N ASP A 106 2.45 8.14 9.66
CA ASP A 106 3.41 9.19 10.03
C ASP A 106 3.07 10.51 9.30
N ALA A 107 2.59 10.43 8.05
CA ALA A 107 2.32 11.60 7.22
C ALA A 107 0.84 12.05 7.23
N PHE A 108 -0.10 11.14 7.50
CA PHE A 108 -1.53 11.41 7.38
C PHE A 108 -2.32 10.93 8.59
N GLU A 109 -3.42 11.61 8.89
CA GLU A 109 -4.45 11.10 9.81
C GLU A 109 -5.44 10.23 9.02
N PRO A 110 -5.48 8.90 9.23
CA PRO A 110 -6.47 8.03 8.60
C PRO A 110 -7.83 8.20 9.30
N ILE A 111 -8.87 8.47 8.51
CA ILE A 111 -10.25 8.56 8.97
C ILE A 111 -11.00 7.35 8.43
N TYR A 112 -11.44 6.48 9.33
CA TYR A 112 -12.34 5.38 8.96
C TYR A 112 -13.63 5.93 8.37
N VAL A 113 -14.00 5.41 7.21
CA VAL A 113 -15.25 5.70 6.53
C VAL A 113 -16.17 4.50 6.73
N PRO A 114 -17.23 4.61 7.55
CA PRO A 114 -18.17 3.52 7.83
C PRO A 114 -18.99 3.04 6.61
N LYS A 115 -18.81 3.71 5.45
CA LYS A 115 -19.60 3.73 4.21
C LYS A 115 -20.96 4.47 4.32
N PRO A 116 -21.47 4.99 3.18
CA PRO A 116 -22.45 4.22 2.44
C PRO A 116 -21.96 3.92 1.01
N TYR A 117 -22.04 2.66 0.59
CA TYR A 117 -22.35 2.39 -0.81
C TYR A 117 -23.79 1.89 -0.79
N GLY A 118 -24.71 2.82 -1.01
CA GLY A 118 -26.00 2.44 -1.57
C GLY A 118 -25.77 1.98 -3.00
N GLU A 119 -26.22 0.77 -3.27
CA GLU A 119 -26.96 0.40 -4.48
C GLU A 119 -26.27 0.70 -5.82
N GLY A 120 -25.64 -0.34 -6.37
CA GLY A 120 -25.69 -0.59 -7.81
C GLY A 120 -26.61 -1.78 -8.03
#